data_AF-N1X164-F1
#
_entry.id   AF-N1X164-F1
#
_cell.length_a   1.000
_cell.length_b   1.000
_cell.length_c   1.000
_cell.angle_alpha   90.00
_cell.angle_beta   90.00
_cell.angle_gamma   90.00
#
_symmetry.space_group_name_H-M   'P 1'
#
loop_
_entity.id
_entity.type
_entity.pdbx_description
1 polymer ?
#
loop_
_entity_poly.entity_id
_entity_poly.type
_entity_poly.pdbx_seq_one_letter_code
_entity_poly.pdbx_strand_id
1 'polypeptide(L)'
;MKNMFSYLLVMLFTLQSFGLNAANLVNLTSLAEHYELHKTEHQNSFLEFFELHYGSQKEAHEKEHDEHQNLPFQECHHYSNNFFFELPQVISIKLTAPLEIVQNNFNYTSQFNLLIETDILQPPKH
;
A
#
# COMPACT_ATOMS: atom_id res chain seq x y z
N MET A 1 1.14 -34.32 -0.73
CA MET A 1 1.00 -33.19 0.22
C MET A 1 1.57 -31.87 -0.29
N LYS A 2 2.78 -31.83 -0.88
CA LYS A 2 3.40 -30.60 -1.43
C LYS A 2 2.50 -29.84 -2.42
N ASN A 3 1.80 -30.54 -3.30
CA ASN A 3 0.90 -29.93 -4.29
C ASN A 3 -0.36 -29.30 -3.66
N MET A 4 -0.90 -29.88 -2.58
CA MET A 4 -2.06 -29.30 -1.89
C MET A 4 -1.73 -27.99 -1.20
N PHE A 5 -0.54 -27.89 -0.61
CA PHE A 5 -0.07 -26.65 -0.01
C PHE A 5 0.08 -25.55 -1.06
N SER A 6 0.61 -25.88 -2.24
CA SER A 6 0.69 -24.94 -3.37
C SER A 6 -0.69 -24.47 -3.83
N TYR A 7 -1.67 -25.37 -3.97
CA TYR A 7 -3.04 -24.97 -4.35
C TYR A 7 -3.71 -24.09 -3.29
N LEU A 8 -3.52 -24.39 -2.00
CA LEU A 8 -4.00 -23.54 -0.90
C LEU A 8 -3.37 -22.14 -0.96
N LEU A 9 -2.07 -22.07 -1.21
CA LEU A 9 -1.35 -20.81 -1.26
C LEU A 9 -1.76 -19.96 -2.46
N VAL A 10 -1.94 -20.58 -3.64
CA VAL A 10 -2.47 -19.90 -4.83
C VAL A 10 -3.89 -19.38 -4.55
N MET A 11 -4.76 -20.20 -3.95
CA MET A 11 -6.10 -19.78 -3.55
C MET A 11 -6.03 -18.55 -2.62
N LEU A 12 -5.21 -18.58 -1.58
CA LEU A 12 -5.06 -17.46 -0.65
C LEU A 12 -4.60 -16.18 -1.35
N PHE A 13 -3.58 -16.24 -2.22
CA PHE A 13 -3.11 -15.06 -2.96
C PHE A 13 -4.15 -14.52 -3.95
N THR A 14 -4.91 -15.40 -4.60
CA THR A 14 -6.00 -14.96 -5.48
C THR A 14 -7.11 -14.27 -4.69
N LEU A 15 -7.52 -14.80 -3.54
CA LEU A 15 -8.53 -14.20 -2.67
C LEU A 15 -8.10 -12.82 -2.14
N GLN A 16 -6.82 -12.65 -1.81
CA GLN A 16 -6.26 -11.36 -1.43
C GLN A 16 -6.31 -10.33 -2.57
N SER A 17 -6.19 -10.79 -3.83
CA SER A 17 -6.30 -9.91 -5.00
C SER A 17 -7.73 -9.40 -5.22
N PHE A 18 -8.74 -10.11 -4.71
CA PHE A 18 -10.13 -9.66 -4.64
C PHE A 18 -10.42 -8.75 -3.44
N GLY A 19 -9.40 -8.37 -2.66
CA GLY A 19 -9.56 -7.52 -1.48
C GLY A 19 -9.97 -8.27 -0.20
N LEU A 20 -10.01 -9.61 -0.22
CA LEU A 20 -10.29 -10.38 0.99
C LEU A 20 -9.07 -10.35 1.92
N ASN A 21 -9.21 -9.74 3.08
CA ASN A 21 -8.20 -9.70 4.13
C ASN A 21 -8.76 -10.24 5.45
N ALA A 22 -7.87 -10.49 6.42
CA ALA A 22 -8.30 -11.03 7.72
C ALA A 22 -9.17 -10.04 8.51
N ALA A 23 -8.97 -8.73 8.35
CA ALA A 23 -9.78 -7.71 9.01
C ALA A 23 -11.24 -7.73 8.52
N ASN A 24 -11.44 -7.93 7.22
CA ASN A 24 -12.75 -8.08 6.60
C ASN A 24 -13.49 -9.31 7.15
N LEU A 25 -12.78 -10.40 7.46
CA LEU A 25 -13.39 -11.57 8.10
C LEU A 25 -13.90 -11.26 9.52
N VAL A 26 -13.17 -10.44 10.29
CA VAL A 26 -13.60 -10.02 11.64
C VAL A 26 -14.88 -9.18 11.56
N ASN A 27 -15.00 -8.34 10.53
CA ASN A 27 -16.13 -7.44 10.37
C ASN A 27 -17.37 -8.09 9.72
N LEU A 28 -17.31 -9.37 9.34
CA LEU A 28 -18.48 -10.09 8.77
C LEU A 28 -19.66 -10.18 9.75
N THR A 29 -19.39 -10.19 11.07
CA THR A 29 -20.47 -10.19 12.07
C THR A 29 -21.22 -8.86 12.06
N SER A 30 -20.51 -7.74 11.98
CA SER A 30 -21.13 -6.41 11.85
C SER A 30 -21.98 -6.30 10.58
N LEU A 31 -21.52 -6.87 9.46
CA LEU A 31 -22.33 -6.94 8.23
C LEU A 31 -23.65 -7.69 8.43
N ALA A 32 -23.62 -8.83 9.12
CA ALA A 32 -24.81 -9.61 9.39
C ALA A 32 -25.79 -8.89 10.33
N GLU A 33 -25.28 -8.26 11.39
CA GLU A 33 -26.08 -7.48 12.33
C GLU A 33 -26.73 -6.27 11.65
N HIS A 34 -25.98 -5.55 10.83
CA HIS A 34 -26.48 -4.39 10.10
C HIS A 34 -27.53 -4.78 9.04
N TYR A 35 -27.36 -5.91 8.35
CA TYR A 35 -28.39 -6.43 7.46
C TYR A 35 -29.69 -6.78 8.19
N GLU A 36 -29.61 -7.44 9.36
CA GLU A 36 -30.83 -7.74 10.12
C GLU A 36 -31.55 -6.46 10.58
N LEU A 37 -30.82 -5.39 10.92
CA LEU A 37 -31.42 -4.09 11.22
C LEU A 37 -32.17 -3.52 10.00
N HIS A 38 -31.55 -3.49 8.82
CA HIS A 38 -32.21 -3.06 7.58
C HIS A 38 -33.44 -3.90 7.22
N LYS A 39 -33.37 -5.21 7.47
CA LYS A 39 -34.49 -6.11 7.26
C LYS A 39 -35.63 -5.85 8.25
N THR A 40 -35.34 -5.46 9.49
CA THR A 40 -36.38 -5.13 10.48
C THR A 40 -36.97 -3.75 10.31
N GLU A 41 -36.16 -2.73 10.03
CA GLU A 41 -36.57 -1.32 10.03
C GLU A 41 -37.02 -0.84 8.65
N HIS A 42 -36.33 -1.28 7.61
CA HIS A 42 -36.57 -0.86 6.22
C HIS A 42 -37.21 -1.96 5.36
N GLN A 43 -37.36 -3.18 5.90
CA GLN A 43 -37.86 -4.35 5.17
C GLN A 43 -37.06 -4.67 3.89
N ASN A 44 -35.79 -4.27 3.86
CA ASN A 44 -34.92 -4.52 2.73
C ASN A 44 -34.65 -6.01 2.57
N SER A 45 -34.69 -6.50 1.34
CA SER A 45 -34.10 -7.78 0.96
C SER A 45 -32.58 -7.69 1.02
N PHE A 46 -31.91 -8.85 1.07
CA PHE A 46 -30.44 -8.90 1.04
C PHE A 46 -29.84 -8.24 -0.21
N LEU A 47 -30.49 -8.39 -1.37
CA LEU A 47 -30.01 -7.79 -2.62
C LEU A 47 -30.13 -6.26 -2.60
N GLU A 48 -31.22 -5.72 -2.06
CA GLU A 48 -31.39 -4.27 -1.90
C GLU A 48 -30.37 -3.71 -0.91
N PHE A 49 -30.18 -4.39 0.22
CA PHE A 49 -29.14 -4.04 1.18
C PHE A 49 -27.74 -4.03 0.53
N PHE A 50 -27.42 -5.06 -0.25
CA PHE A 50 -26.14 -5.13 -0.95
C PHE A 50 -25.99 -4.00 -1.97
N GLU A 51 -27.03 -3.67 -2.73
CA GLU A 51 -27.00 -2.58 -3.71
C GLU A 51 -26.79 -1.21 -3.03
N LEU A 52 -27.39 -1.01 -1.86
CA LEU A 52 -27.27 0.21 -1.05
C LEU A 52 -25.88 0.38 -0.41
N HIS A 53 -25.15 -0.70 -0.13
CA HIS A 53 -23.87 -0.64 0.61
C HIS A 53 -22.63 -0.97 -0.24
N TYR A 54 -22.80 -1.70 -1.35
CA TYR A 54 -21.72 -2.16 -2.23
C TYR A 54 -22.00 -1.94 -3.74
N GLY A 55 -23.22 -1.54 -4.09
CA GLY A 55 -23.65 -1.33 -5.46
C GLY A 55 -23.61 0.13 -5.90
N SER A 56 -24.40 0.44 -6.93
CA SER A 56 -24.48 1.77 -7.53
C SER A 56 -25.12 2.82 -6.62
N GLN A 57 -25.91 2.38 -5.63
CA GLN A 57 -26.64 3.28 -4.74
C GLN A 57 -25.83 3.67 -3.48
N LYS A 58 -24.61 3.14 -3.32
CA LYS A 58 -23.76 3.38 -2.16
C LYS A 58 -23.56 4.86 -1.85
N GLU A 59 -23.15 5.66 -2.83
CA GLU A 59 -22.80 7.06 -2.59
C GLU A 59 -24.00 7.93 -2.19
N ALA A 60 -25.20 7.54 -2.64
CA ALA A 60 -26.44 8.21 -2.24
C ALA A 60 -26.83 7.80 -0.82
N HIS A 61 -26.78 6.50 -0.52
CA HIS A 61 -27.15 5.97 0.78
C HIS A 61 -26.19 6.40 1.90
N GLU A 62 -24.90 6.55 1.59
CA GLU A 62 -23.88 7.06 2.52
C GLU A 62 -24.19 8.49 3.01
N LYS A 63 -25.01 9.26 2.30
CA LYS A 63 -25.41 10.63 2.69
C LYS A 63 -26.67 10.67 3.56
N GLU A 64 -27.40 9.56 3.69
CA GLU A 64 -28.67 9.49 4.40
C GLU A 64 -28.53 9.14 5.88
N HIS A 65 -27.43 8.48 6.26
CA HIS A 65 -27.21 7.99 7.62
C HIS A 65 -25.77 8.24 8.10
N ASP A 66 -25.62 8.89 9.26
CA ASP A 66 -24.32 9.11 9.93
C ASP A 66 -23.80 7.85 10.66
N GLU A 67 -24.64 6.81 10.79
CA GLU A 67 -24.28 5.53 11.44
C GLU A 67 -23.50 4.64 10.48
N HIS A 68 -22.29 5.05 10.12
CA HIS A 68 -21.38 4.24 9.34
C HIS A 68 -20.82 3.10 10.21
N GLN A 69 -21.40 1.91 10.08
CA GLN A 69 -20.76 0.71 10.61
C GLN A 69 -19.51 0.38 9.79
N ASN A 70 -18.46 -0.10 10.46
CA ASN A 70 -17.22 -0.60 9.85
C ASN A 70 -17.49 -1.89 9.07
N LEU A 71 -18.26 -1.78 7.99
CA LEU A 71 -18.61 -2.89 7.12
C LEU A 71 -17.34 -3.36 6.38
N PRO A 72 -17.21 -4.68 6.16
CA PRO A 72 -16.04 -5.22 5.46
C PRO A 72 -16.05 -4.78 3.99
N PHE A 73 -14.88 -4.85 3.34
CA PHE A 73 -14.72 -4.61 1.89
C PHE A 73 -15.01 -3.18 1.43
N GLN A 74 -14.99 -2.20 2.32
CA GLN A 74 -15.19 -0.78 1.98
C GLN A 74 -13.89 -0.05 1.63
N GLU A 75 -12.74 -0.71 1.76
CA GLU A 75 -11.43 -0.08 1.64
C GLU A 75 -10.92 -0.05 0.18
N CYS A 76 -10.31 1.07 -0.23
CA CYS A 76 -9.55 1.13 -1.47
C CYS A 76 -8.23 0.38 -1.28
N HIS A 77 -8.17 -0.88 -1.72
CA HIS A 77 -7.03 -1.75 -1.49
C HIS A 77 -5.74 -1.26 -2.20
N HIS A 78 -4.88 -0.57 -1.46
CA HIS A 78 -3.42 -0.54 -1.69
C HIS A 78 -2.74 -1.14 -0.46
N TYR A 79 -2.89 -2.45 -0.27
CA TYR A 79 -2.22 -3.15 0.82
C TYR A 79 -0.82 -3.59 0.39
N SER A 80 0.22 -2.86 0.82
CA SER A 80 1.59 -3.36 0.78
C SER A 80 1.85 -4.22 2.02
N ASN A 81 1.80 -5.54 1.90
CA ASN A 81 2.24 -6.43 2.97
C ASN A 81 3.77 -6.45 3.02
N ASN A 82 4.35 -5.75 3.99
CA ASN A 82 5.79 -5.76 4.23
C ASN A 82 6.14 -6.92 5.16
N PHE A 83 6.79 -7.95 4.61
CA PHE A 83 7.36 -9.02 5.41
C PHE A 83 8.81 -8.69 5.75
N PHE A 84 9.10 -8.51 7.03
CA PHE A 84 10.46 -8.36 7.52
C PHE A 84 10.96 -9.72 7.98
N PHE A 85 12.00 -10.22 7.32
CA PHE A 85 12.71 -11.42 7.74
C PHE A 85 14.03 -10.98 8.37
N GLU A 86 14.15 -11.17 9.68
CA GLU A 86 15.41 -10.97 10.38
C GLU A 86 16.23 -12.26 10.31
N LEU A 87 17.41 -12.19 9.69
CA LEU A 87 18.38 -13.26 9.75
C LEU A 87 19.10 -13.18 11.10
N PRO A 88 19.18 -14.26 11.90
CA PRO A 88 19.81 -14.24 13.22
C PRO A 88 21.34 -14.07 13.18
N GLN A 89 21.95 -13.96 11.99
CA GLN A 89 23.39 -13.90 11.79
C GLN A 89 23.82 -12.59 11.13
N VAL A 90 24.89 -12.00 11.67
CA VAL A 90 25.54 -10.83 11.07
C VAL A 90 26.20 -11.26 9.76
N ILE A 91 25.68 -10.78 8.63
CA ILE A 91 26.31 -10.97 7.32
C ILE A 91 27.57 -10.09 7.28
N SER A 92 28.75 -10.70 7.45
CA SER A 92 30.03 -10.01 7.26
C SER A 92 30.37 -9.97 5.78
N ILE A 93 30.06 -8.86 5.11
CA ILE A 93 30.48 -8.61 3.73
C ILE A 93 31.92 -8.12 3.78
N LYS A 94 32.87 -9.01 3.49
CA LYS A 94 34.27 -8.63 3.33
C LYS A 94 34.43 -7.85 2.02
N LEU A 95 34.49 -6.52 2.14
CA LEU A 95 34.83 -5.65 1.02
C LEU A 95 36.28 -5.92 0.63
N THR A 96 36.48 -6.69 -0.43
CA THR A 96 37.80 -6.89 -1.02
C THR A 96 37.98 -5.81 -2.06
N ALA A 97 38.34 -4.60 -1.62
CA ALA A 97 38.71 -3.54 -2.56
C ALA A 97 40.07 -3.93 -3.17
N PRO A 98 40.19 -4.06 -4.51
CA PRO A 98 41.50 -4.13 -5.12
C PRO A 98 42.25 -2.83 -4.79
N LEU A 99 43.56 -2.94 -4.52
CA LEU A 99 44.40 -1.77 -4.32
C LEU A 99 44.49 -1.02 -5.66
N GLU A 100 43.66 -0.02 -5.89
CA GLU A 100 43.78 0.85 -7.06
C GLU A 100 45.05 1.69 -6.93
N ILE A 101 46.09 1.28 -7.66
CA ILE A 101 47.26 2.13 -7.89
C ILE A 101 46.86 3.12 -8.98
N VAL A 102 46.28 4.25 -8.58
CA VAL A 102 45.90 5.31 -9.51
C VAL A 102 47.17 6.07 -9.93
N GLN A 103 47.66 5.78 -11.14
CA GLN A 103 48.61 6.66 -11.81
C GLN A 103 47.83 7.80 -12.47
N ASN A 104 47.82 8.97 -11.81
CA ASN A 104 47.26 10.17 -12.42
C ASN A 104 48.12 10.57 -13.63
N ASN A 105 47.54 10.52 -14.83
CA ASN A 105 48.15 10.98 -16.08
C ASN A 105 47.71 12.41 -16.46
N PHE A 106 47.16 13.15 -15.51
CA PHE A 106 46.73 14.53 -15.66
C PHE A 106 47.41 15.41 -14.61
N ASN A 107 47.65 16.67 -14.97
CA ASN A 107 48.14 17.70 -14.06
C ASN A 107 47.09 18.81 -13.96
N TYR A 108 46.65 19.11 -12.74
CA TYR A 108 45.84 20.31 -12.51
C TYR A 108 46.73 21.53 -12.61
N THR A 109 46.49 22.35 -13.63
CA THR A 109 47.04 23.71 -13.69
C THR A 109 46.02 24.63 -13.04
N SER A 110 46.48 25.43 -12.08
CA SER A 110 45.65 26.48 -11.47
C SER A 110 45.42 27.59 -12.48
N GLN A 111 44.45 27.39 -13.36
CA GLN A 111 43.93 28.45 -14.21
C GLN A 111 42.86 29.17 -13.40
N PHE A 112 43.27 30.23 -12.71
CA PHE A 112 42.32 31.19 -12.19
C PHE A 112 41.74 31.94 -13.39
N ASN A 113 40.48 31.65 -13.73
CA ASN A 113 39.70 32.60 -14.48
C ASN A 113 39.15 33.60 -13.47
N LEU A 114 39.36 34.89 -13.73
CA LEU A 114 38.59 35.94 -13.06
C LEU A 114 37.12 35.65 -13.41
N LEU A 115 36.42 35.02 -12.47
CA LEU A 115 34.99 34.84 -12.54
C LEU A 115 34.42 36.26 -12.47
N ILE A 116 34.16 36.86 -13.63
CA ILE A 116 33.36 38.07 -13.68
C ILE A 116 31.99 37.59 -13.23
N GLU A 117 31.60 37.95 -12.00
CA GLU A 117 30.25 37.69 -11.50
C GLU A 117 29.27 38.34 -12.48
N THR A 118 28.65 37.52 -13.33
CA THR A 118 27.52 37.96 -14.14
C THR A 118 26.28 37.89 -13.26
N ASP A 119 25.50 38.98 -13.19
CA ASP A 119 24.24 39.08 -12.44
C ASP A 119 23.23 37.95 -12.73
N ILE A 120 23.42 37.24 -13.84
CA ILE A 120 22.57 36.14 -14.32
C ILE A 120 22.61 34.92 -13.37
N LEU A 121 23.70 34.69 -12.65
CA LEU A 121 23.89 33.52 -11.78
C LEU A 121 23.89 33.87 -10.29
N GLN A 122 23.26 34.98 -9.89
CA GLN A 122 22.98 35.23 -8.47
C GLN A 122 21.65 34.58 -8.08
N PRO A 123 21.55 34.01 -6.86
CA PRO A 123 20.27 33.49 -6.37
C PRO A 123 19.23 34.61 -6.30
N PRO A 124 17.92 34.28 -6.41
CA PRO A 124 16.86 35.27 -6.34
C PRO A 124 16.98 36.10 -5.06
N LYS A 125 17.05 37.42 -5.21
CA LYS A 125 16.91 38.33 -4.07
C LYS A 125 15.41 38.59 -3.92
N HIS A 126 14.87 38.04 -2.83
CA HIS A 126 13.46 37.99 -2.40
C HIS A 126 12.63 36.83 -2.95
#